data_AF-A0A6G3WLR6-F1
#
_entry.id   AF-A0A6G3WLR6-F1
#
_cell.length_a   1.000
_cell.length_b   1.000
_cell.length_c   1.000
_cell.angle_alpha   90.00
_cell.angle_beta   90.00
_cell.angle_gamma   90.00
#
_symmetry.space_group_name_H-M   'P 1'
#
loop_
_entity.id
_entity.type
_entity.pdbx_description
1 polymer ?
#
loop_
_entity_poly.entity_id
_entity_poly.type
_entity_poly.pdbx_seq_one_letter_code
_entity_poly.pdbx_strand_id
1 'polypeptide(L)'
;DFNAVKTLTSAVGGVDVCLAKDIKDPDSKLDLPKGEHTIEGEEALAFVRTRHSVGFGGDLSRIELQQQFLGSMMRKLKSNDTLTSPSKMIKLAEAGTKALTVDDQISTIKKLADLGAELGKFDTKNLTFATVPVVDNPAEKIKATVVLKEPQAQQLFAMVRDDVSLTEVKQEKKKEKAAEAARLKGTKAPASEVRVRILNGGAVAGSAQETLSWLQVQEGVTKSENAGNAEQPLAKTTLEYGPDEADQARRLAEIMGLSGAALKPGKSVTNSQGVPAMTLTLGKDFEGAGVPLTTPEKVPEDVQKATADKVECAK
;
A
#
# COMPACT_ATOMS: atom_id res chain seq x y z
N ASP A 1 -3.39 19.50 -28.86
CA ASP A 1 -4.37 19.65 -29.96
C ASP A 1 -5.02 18.30 -30.25
N PHE A 2 -6.28 18.27 -30.71
CA PHE A 2 -6.97 17.03 -31.10
C PHE A 2 -6.30 16.33 -32.28
N ASN A 3 -5.62 17.06 -33.18
CA ASN A 3 -4.85 16.45 -34.25
C ASN A 3 -3.66 15.64 -33.75
N ALA A 4 -3.18 15.92 -32.53
CA ALA A 4 -2.05 15.20 -31.94
C ALA A 4 -2.38 13.72 -31.72
N VAL A 5 -3.53 13.45 -31.08
CA VAL A 5 -4.00 12.08 -30.78
C VAL A 5 -4.17 11.30 -32.07
N LYS A 6 -4.78 11.91 -33.09
CA LYS A 6 -5.01 11.28 -34.40
C LYS A 6 -3.70 10.89 -35.06
N THR A 7 -2.78 11.84 -35.15
CA THR A 7 -1.49 11.66 -35.82
C THR A 7 -0.63 10.61 -35.12
N LEU A 8 -0.58 10.65 -33.79
CA LEU A 8 0.22 9.72 -33.01
C LEU A 8 -0.32 8.29 -33.05
N THR A 9 -1.65 8.12 -33.00
CA THR A 9 -2.27 6.78 -33.01
C THR A 9 -2.12 6.09 -34.36
N SER A 10 -2.27 6.83 -35.47
CA SER A 10 -1.99 6.31 -36.81
C SER A 10 -0.50 6.00 -36.99
N ALA A 11 0.40 6.82 -36.43
CA ALA A 11 1.85 6.58 -36.53
C ALA A 11 2.31 5.31 -35.81
N VAL A 12 1.60 4.87 -34.76
CA VAL A 12 1.93 3.64 -34.03
C VAL A 12 1.22 2.38 -34.57
N GLY A 13 0.38 2.54 -35.60
CA GLY A 13 -0.41 1.45 -36.19
C GLY A 13 -1.63 1.07 -35.34
N GLY A 14 -2.27 2.07 -34.73
CA GLY A 14 -3.44 1.93 -33.89
C GLY A 14 -3.16 1.48 -32.46
N VAL A 15 -4.17 1.60 -31.60
CA VAL A 15 -4.10 1.32 -30.17
C VAL A 15 -5.16 0.29 -29.80
N ASP A 16 -4.74 -0.77 -29.11
CA ASP A 16 -5.63 -1.86 -28.74
C ASP A 16 -6.43 -1.49 -27.48
N VAL A 17 -7.76 -1.49 -27.58
CA VAL A 17 -8.70 -1.21 -26.49
C VAL A 17 -9.64 -2.38 -26.28
N CYS A 18 -10.10 -2.57 -25.05
CA CYS A 18 -11.06 -3.63 -24.71
C CYS A 18 -12.28 -3.01 -24.02
N LEU A 19 -13.45 -3.24 -24.61
CA LEU A 19 -14.71 -2.70 -24.14
C LEU A 19 -15.51 -3.78 -23.41
N ALA A 20 -15.85 -3.54 -22.15
CA ALA A 20 -16.67 -4.45 -21.35
C ALA A 20 -18.16 -4.45 -21.76
N LYS A 21 -18.60 -3.40 -22.44
CA LYS A 21 -19.95 -3.18 -22.96
C LYS A 21 -19.89 -2.32 -24.22
N ASP A 22 -20.97 -2.30 -24.98
CA ASP A 22 -21.12 -1.41 -26.13
C ASP A 22 -21.00 0.04 -25.67
N ILE A 23 -20.28 0.85 -26.44
CA ILE A 23 -20.13 2.28 -26.23
C ILE A 23 -20.69 3.01 -27.45
N LYS A 24 -21.77 3.75 -27.23
CA LYS A 24 -22.37 4.64 -28.21
C LYS A 24 -22.52 6.03 -27.62
N ASP A 25 -21.63 6.93 -28.00
CA ASP A 25 -21.58 8.30 -27.51
C ASP A 25 -21.80 9.26 -28.68
N PRO A 26 -23.02 9.83 -28.83
CA PRO A 26 -23.32 10.80 -29.89
C PRO A 26 -22.44 12.06 -29.85
N ASP A 27 -21.98 12.47 -28.65
CA ASP A 27 -21.21 13.70 -28.47
C ASP A 27 -19.77 13.55 -28.97
N SER A 28 -19.19 12.36 -28.77
CA SER A 28 -17.88 12.01 -29.33
C SER A 28 -17.96 11.36 -30.71
N LYS A 29 -19.17 10.95 -31.12
CA LYS A 29 -19.46 10.12 -32.32
C LYS A 29 -18.85 8.72 -32.27
N LEU A 30 -18.52 8.23 -31.08
CA LEU A 30 -18.01 6.87 -30.91
C LEU A 30 -19.16 5.86 -30.98
N ASP A 31 -19.00 4.83 -31.79
CA ASP A 31 -19.92 3.69 -31.86
C ASP A 31 -19.08 2.41 -31.98
N LEU A 32 -18.82 1.77 -30.84
CA LEU A 32 -18.01 0.56 -30.75
C LEU A 32 -18.74 -0.51 -29.93
N PRO A 33 -18.87 -1.75 -30.45
CA PRO A 33 -19.48 -2.83 -29.71
C PRO A 33 -18.55 -3.35 -28.60
N LYS A 34 -19.07 -4.12 -27.65
CA LYS A 34 -18.28 -4.85 -26.67
C LYS A 34 -17.22 -5.73 -27.36
N GLY A 35 -16.01 -5.78 -26.80
CA GLY A 35 -14.92 -6.61 -27.30
C GLY A 35 -13.60 -5.87 -27.45
N GLU A 36 -12.63 -6.53 -28.07
CA GLU A 36 -11.32 -5.97 -28.40
C GLU A 36 -11.36 -5.24 -29.74
N HIS A 37 -10.76 -4.05 -29.80
CA HIS A 37 -10.69 -3.20 -30.98
C HIS A 37 -9.31 -2.59 -31.11
N THR A 38 -8.82 -2.39 -32.32
CA THR A 38 -7.65 -1.56 -32.59
C THR A 38 -8.12 -0.27 -33.22
N ILE A 39 -7.96 0.85 -32.50
CA ILE A 39 -8.49 2.15 -32.91
C ILE A 39 -7.36 3.13 -33.24
N GLU A 40 -7.58 3.98 -34.25
CA GLU A 40 -6.64 5.03 -34.65
C GLU A 40 -7.34 6.28 -35.17
N GLY A 41 -6.61 7.38 -35.33
CA GLY A 41 -7.13 8.58 -35.97
C GLY A 41 -8.37 9.14 -35.26
N GLU A 42 -9.43 9.41 -36.03
CA GLU A 42 -10.69 9.98 -35.53
C GLU A 42 -11.39 9.06 -34.54
N GLU A 43 -11.28 7.74 -34.66
CA GLU A 43 -11.89 6.78 -33.75
C GLU A 43 -11.18 6.78 -32.39
N ALA A 44 -9.85 6.84 -32.38
CA ALA A 44 -9.07 7.02 -31.16
C ALA A 44 -9.35 8.36 -30.48
N LEU A 45 -9.53 9.43 -31.27
CA LEU A 45 -9.94 10.73 -30.76
C LEU A 45 -11.35 10.68 -30.14
N ALA A 46 -12.30 10.01 -30.80
CA ALA A 46 -13.65 9.81 -30.28
C ALA A 46 -13.61 9.04 -28.95
N PHE A 47 -12.80 7.97 -28.87
CA PHE A 47 -12.58 7.18 -27.66
C PHE A 47 -12.13 8.01 -26.46
N VAL A 48 -11.06 8.81 -26.59
CA VAL A 48 -10.54 9.60 -25.46
C VAL A 48 -11.43 10.79 -25.07
N ARG A 49 -12.40 11.14 -25.92
CA ARG A 49 -13.39 12.21 -25.71
C ARG A 49 -14.70 11.73 -25.11
N THR A 50 -14.96 10.43 -25.12
CA THR A 50 -16.19 9.84 -24.58
C THR A 50 -16.38 10.19 -23.11
N ARG A 51 -17.58 10.65 -22.76
CA ARG A 51 -17.92 11.10 -21.39
C ARG A 51 -19.07 10.31 -20.79
N HIS A 52 -20.15 10.20 -21.54
CA HIS A 52 -21.45 9.77 -20.99
C HIS A 52 -21.64 8.25 -21.01
N SER A 53 -20.83 7.54 -21.78
CA SER A 53 -20.97 6.08 -21.95
C SER A 53 -20.16 5.25 -20.95
N VAL A 54 -19.34 5.88 -20.10
CA VAL A 54 -18.40 5.21 -19.18
C VAL A 54 -18.44 5.78 -17.76
N GLY A 55 -18.43 4.89 -16.75
CA GLY A 55 -18.41 5.27 -15.34
C GLY A 55 -19.62 6.11 -14.90
N PHE A 56 -19.36 7.10 -14.03
CA PHE A 56 -20.39 8.00 -13.46
C PHE A 56 -20.65 9.25 -14.32
N GLY A 57 -20.19 9.27 -15.58
CA GLY A 57 -20.51 10.33 -16.55
C GLY A 57 -19.77 11.67 -16.35
N GLY A 58 -18.80 11.74 -15.44
CA GLY A 58 -18.04 12.95 -15.12
C GLY A 58 -16.60 12.94 -15.65
N ASP A 59 -15.93 14.11 -15.57
CA ASP A 59 -14.54 14.28 -16.01
C ASP A 59 -13.56 13.33 -15.30
N LEU A 60 -13.81 12.97 -14.04
CA LEU A 60 -12.99 12.01 -13.30
C LEU A 60 -13.07 10.59 -13.88
N SER A 61 -14.24 10.15 -14.35
CA SER A 61 -14.39 8.87 -15.05
C SER A 61 -13.71 8.88 -16.43
N ARG A 62 -13.62 10.04 -17.09
CA ARG A 62 -12.86 10.19 -18.33
C ARG A 62 -11.35 10.02 -18.10
N ILE A 63 -10.82 10.48 -16.96
CA ILE A 63 -9.39 10.30 -16.64
C ILE A 63 -9.02 8.81 -16.62
N GLU A 64 -9.87 7.96 -16.07
CA GLU A 64 -9.63 6.50 -16.04
C GLU A 64 -9.53 5.91 -17.46
N LEU A 65 -10.45 6.27 -18.35
CA LEU A 65 -10.36 5.87 -19.76
C LEU A 65 -9.08 6.36 -20.44
N GLN A 66 -8.69 7.60 -20.17
CA GLN A 66 -7.48 8.18 -20.77
C GLN A 66 -6.21 7.48 -20.26
N GLN A 67 -6.16 7.11 -18.98
CA GLN A 67 -5.08 6.31 -18.41
C GLN A 67 -5.02 4.91 -19.02
N GLN A 68 -6.18 4.25 -19.21
CA GLN A 68 -6.25 2.96 -19.90
C GLN A 68 -5.76 3.05 -21.34
N PHE A 69 -6.21 4.07 -22.08
CA PHE A 69 -5.79 4.32 -23.45
C PHE A 69 -4.29 4.57 -23.55
N LEU A 70 -3.73 5.41 -22.68
CA LEU A 70 -2.29 5.69 -22.65
C LEU A 70 -1.47 4.45 -22.27
N GLY A 71 -1.98 3.63 -21.35
CA GLY A 71 -1.40 2.33 -21.03
C GLY A 71 -1.42 1.36 -22.22
N SER A 72 -2.51 1.30 -22.98
CA SER A 72 -2.59 0.51 -24.22
C SER A 72 -1.64 1.02 -25.30
N MET A 73 -1.55 2.34 -25.48
CA MET A 73 -0.63 2.94 -26.43
C MET A 73 0.83 2.62 -26.07
N MET A 74 1.19 2.68 -24.79
CA MET A 74 2.54 2.30 -24.33
C MET A 74 2.84 0.82 -24.58
N ARG A 75 1.88 -0.07 -24.32
CA ARG A 75 2.02 -1.50 -24.65
C ARG A 75 2.21 -1.70 -26.16
N LYS A 76 1.44 -1.01 -26.99
CA LYS A 76 1.59 -1.08 -28.46
C LYS A 76 2.97 -0.65 -28.90
N LEU A 77 3.43 0.52 -28.43
CA LEU A 77 4.76 1.06 -28.71
C LEU A 77 5.88 0.06 -28.36
N LYS A 78 5.75 -0.62 -27.23
CA LYS A 78 6.72 -1.64 -26.81
C LYS A 78 6.62 -2.94 -27.61
N SER A 79 5.40 -3.43 -27.86
CA SER A 79 5.15 -4.72 -28.54
C SER A 79 5.49 -4.71 -30.03
N ASN A 80 5.35 -3.56 -30.70
CA ASN A 80 5.60 -3.44 -32.15
C ASN A 80 7.09 -3.24 -32.47
N ASP A 81 7.99 -3.42 -31.51
CA ASP A 81 9.40 -3.04 -31.59
C ASP A 81 9.58 -1.56 -32.00
N THR A 82 8.56 -0.71 -31.79
CA THR A 82 8.59 0.69 -32.22
C THR A 82 9.66 1.45 -31.45
N LEU A 83 9.87 1.10 -30.18
CA LEU A 83 10.89 1.70 -29.31
C LEU A 83 12.29 1.06 -29.45
N THR A 84 12.40 -0.06 -30.16
CA THR A 84 13.67 -0.78 -30.40
C THR A 84 14.12 -0.71 -31.87
N SER A 85 13.27 -0.20 -32.76
CA SER A 85 13.53 -0.02 -34.19
C SER A 85 13.88 1.44 -34.53
N PRO A 86 15.12 1.74 -34.98
CA PRO A 86 15.55 3.10 -35.28
C PRO A 86 14.67 3.81 -36.32
N SER A 87 14.23 3.10 -37.37
CA SER A 87 13.41 3.68 -38.44
C SER A 87 11.98 3.99 -37.98
N LYS A 88 11.38 3.15 -37.13
CA LYS A 88 10.06 3.41 -36.55
C LYS A 88 10.12 4.53 -35.51
N MET A 89 11.19 4.60 -34.71
CA MET A 89 11.41 5.70 -33.77
C MET A 89 11.51 7.06 -34.45
N ILE A 90 12.25 7.15 -35.58
CA ILE A 90 12.35 8.40 -36.33
C ILE A 90 10.97 8.85 -36.84
N LYS A 91 10.19 7.93 -37.43
CA LYS A 91 8.82 8.22 -37.88
C LYS A 91 7.91 8.68 -36.75
N LEU A 92 8.02 8.05 -35.58
CA LEU A 92 7.26 8.43 -34.39
C LEU A 92 7.69 9.80 -33.86
N ALA A 93 8.99 10.09 -33.83
CA ALA A 93 9.52 11.38 -33.41
C ALA A 93 9.11 12.51 -34.37
N GLU A 94 9.11 12.26 -35.68
CA GLU A 94 8.58 13.19 -36.70
C GLU A 94 7.07 13.42 -36.55
N ALA A 95 6.30 12.37 -36.25
CA ALA A 95 4.88 12.52 -35.92
C ALA A 95 4.72 13.34 -34.62
N GLY A 96 5.55 13.08 -33.61
CA GLY A 96 5.58 13.79 -32.35
C GLY A 96 5.87 15.28 -32.49
N THR A 97 6.86 15.68 -33.27
CA THR A 97 7.18 17.11 -33.48
C THR A 97 6.08 17.87 -34.23
N LYS A 98 5.31 17.19 -35.09
CA LYS A 98 4.17 17.78 -35.79
C LYS A 98 2.89 17.82 -34.94
N ALA A 99 2.78 16.88 -34.01
CA ALA A 99 1.58 16.67 -33.18
C ALA A 99 1.64 17.43 -31.84
N LEU A 100 2.83 17.61 -31.28
CA LEU A 100 3.02 18.08 -29.91
C LEU A 100 3.75 19.41 -29.87
N THR A 101 3.25 20.32 -29.03
CA THR A 101 4.04 21.47 -28.57
C THR A 101 4.84 21.02 -27.36
N VAL A 102 6.16 21.15 -27.44
CA VAL A 102 7.07 20.74 -26.37
C VAL A 102 8.04 21.88 -26.07
N ASP A 103 8.62 21.86 -24.87
CA ASP A 103 9.65 22.83 -24.48
C ASP A 103 10.88 22.73 -25.39
N ASP A 104 11.59 23.85 -25.59
CA ASP A 104 12.80 23.92 -26.44
C ASP A 104 13.88 22.93 -26.01
N GLN A 105 13.90 22.55 -24.72
CA GLN A 105 14.82 21.57 -24.20
C GLN A 105 14.56 20.14 -24.70
N ILE A 106 13.40 19.84 -25.30
CA ILE A 106 13.05 18.53 -25.86
C ILE A 106 12.49 18.62 -27.30
N SER A 107 12.59 19.78 -27.96
CA SER A 107 11.94 20.06 -29.26
C SER A 107 12.60 19.42 -30.48
N THR A 108 13.77 18.78 -30.33
CA THR A 108 14.47 18.17 -31.47
C THR A 108 14.10 16.70 -31.63
N ILE A 109 14.06 16.23 -32.89
CA ILE A 109 13.79 14.82 -33.24
C ILE A 109 14.71 13.88 -32.47
N LYS A 110 16.00 14.24 -32.35
CA LYS A 110 16.99 13.43 -31.63
C LYS A 110 16.62 13.28 -30.14
N LYS A 111 16.27 14.38 -29.46
CA LYS A 111 15.93 14.33 -28.03
C LYS A 111 14.63 13.57 -27.77
N LEU A 112 13.64 13.68 -28.67
CA LEU A 112 12.42 12.87 -28.60
C LEU A 112 12.70 11.39 -28.84
N ALA A 113 13.62 11.07 -29.76
CA ALA A 113 14.08 9.70 -29.97
C ALA A 113 14.83 9.16 -28.74
N ASP A 114 15.72 9.95 -28.13
CA ASP A 114 16.44 9.58 -26.90
C ASP A 114 15.45 9.33 -25.74
N LEU A 115 14.45 10.20 -25.56
CA LEU A 115 13.36 10.02 -24.59
C LEU A 115 12.55 8.74 -24.87
N GLY A 116 12.22 8.48 -26.14
CA GLY A 116 11.55 7.25 -26.55
C GLY A 116 12.36 6.00 -26.25
N ALA A 117 13.68 6.04 -26.44
CA ALA A 117 14.58 4.94 -26.10
C ALA A 117 14.65 4.71 -24.58
N GLU A 118 14.65 5.77 -23.76
CA GLU A 118 14.57 5.66 -22.31
C GLU A 118 13.25 5.03 -21.85
N LEU A 119 12.13 5.47 -22.40
CA LEU A 119 10.81 4.86 -22.15
C LEU A 119 10.78 3.39 -22.59
N GLY A 120 11.49 3.04 -23.66
CA GLY A 120 11.61 1.65 -24.15
C GLY A 120 12.34 0.72 -23.18
N LYS A 121 13.25 1.24 -22.35
CA LYS A 121 13.98 0.45 -21.33
C LYS A 121 13.11 0.07 -20.14
N PHE A 122 12.00 0.78 -19.92
CA PHE A 122 11.17 0.60 -18.74
C PHE A 122 10.27 -0.65 -18.83
N ASP A 123 10.13 -1.39 -17.73
CA ASP A 123 9.11 -2.44 -17.64
C ASP A 123 7.72 -1.79 -17.50
N THR A 124 6.83 -2.06 -18.46
CA THR A 124 5.45 -1.60 -18.45
C THR A 124 4.69 -2.03 -17.20
N LYS A 125 5.13 -3.09 -16.50
CA LYS A 125 4.57 -3.50 -15.19
C LYS A 125 4.80 -2.48 -14.08
N ASN A 126 5.81 -1.64 -14.22
CA ASN A 126 6.14 -0.61 -13.25
C ASN A 126 5.48 0.74 -13.60
N LEU A 127 4.79 0.84 -14.75
CA LEU A 127 4.08 2.05 -15.14
C LEU A 127 2.80 2.20 -14.33
N THR A 128 2.76 3.21 -13.46
CA THR A 128 1.58 3.49 -12.66
C THR A 128 0.94 4.79 -13.09
N PHE A 129 -0.34 4.74 -13.44
CA PHE A 129 -1.16 5.93 -13.58
C PHE A 129 -1.91 6.17 -12.27
N ALA A 130 -1.82 7.40 -11.76
CA ALA A 130 -2.50 7.80 -10.53
C ALA A 130 -3.19 9.15 -10.76
N THR A 131 -4.41 9.26 -10.23
CA THR A 131 -5.15 10.52 -10.18
C THR A 131 -5.03 11.10 -8.78
N VAL A 132 -4.72 12.40 -8.68
CA VAL A 132 -4.65 13.06 -7.38
C VAL A 132 -6.02 12.98 -6.70
N PRO A 133 -6.11 12.53 -5.43
CA PRO A 133 -7.38 12.46 -4.72
C PRO A 133 -8.01 13.85 -4.58
N VAL A 134 -9.28 13.97 -4.97
CA VAL A 134 -10.06 15.21 -4.88
C VAL A 134 -11.44 14.97 -4.29
N VAL A 135 -12.09 16.04 -3.83
CA VAL A 135 -13.50 16.10 -3.46
C VAL A 135 -14.16 17.29 -4.14
N ASP A 136 -15.48 17.25 -4.33
CA ASP A 136 -16.24 18.40 -4.82
C ASP A 136 -16.00 19.61 -3.90
N ASN A 137 -15.84 20.79 -4.51
CA ASN A 137 -15.56 22.01 -3.76
C ASN A 137 -16.70 22.31 -2.77
N PRO A 138 -16.46 22.24 -1.44
CA PRO A 138 -17.51 22.44 -0.45
C PRO A 138 -18.09 23.87 -0.48
N ALA A 139 -17.34 24.85 -0.99
CA ALA A 139 -17.75 26.25 -1.06
C ALA A 139 -18.85 26.52 -2.11
N GLU A 140 -19.06 25.60 -3.06
CA GLU A 140 -20.01 25.79 -4.15
C GLU A 140 -21.36 25.12 -3.89
N LYS A 141 -22.46 25.76 -4.30
CA LYS A 141 -23.81 25.14 -4.25
C LYS A 141 -24.04 24.18 -5.42
N ILE A 142 -23.55 24.56 -6.61
CA ILE A 142 -23.48 23.71 -7.79
C ILE A 142 -22.01 23.31 -7.92
N LYS A 143 -21.70 22.04 -7.72
CA LYS A 143 -20.32 21.53 -7.69
C LYS A 143 -19.73 21.53 -9.10
N ALA A 144 -19.00 22.59 -9.44
CA ALA A 144 -18.34 22.77 -10.73
C ALA A 144 -16.82 22.62 -10.62
N THR A 145 -16.26 22.80 -9.41
CA THR A 145 -14.84 22.64 -9.14
C THR A 145 -14.56 21.57 -8.09
N VAL A 146 -13.31 21.11 -8.07
CA VAL A 146 -12.81 20.13 -7.09
C VAL A 146 -11.68 20.73 -6.27
N VAL A 147 -11.54 20.27 -5.03
CA VAL A 147 -10.43 20.61 -4.12
C VAL A 147 -9.66 19.34 -3.75
N LEU A 148 -8.39 19.49 -3.39
CA LEU A 148 -7.55 18.37 -2.97
C LEU A 148 -8.14 17.69 -1.74
N LYS A 149 -8.17 16.36 -1.77
CA LYS A 149 -8.63 15.54 -0.64
C LYS A 149 -7.46 15.31 0.30
N GLU A 150 -7.40 16.10 1.37
CA GLU A 150 -6.38 15.93 2.40
C GLU A 150 -6.76 14.88 3.45
N PRO A 151 -5.78 14.12 4.00
CA PRO A 151 -4.33 14.21 3.75
C PRO A 151 -3.83 13.38 2.55
N GLN A 152 -4.72 12.74 1.79
CA GLN A 152 -4.34 11.77 0.76
C GLN A 152 -3.61 12.43 -0.42
N ALA A 153 -4.01 13.64 -0.81
CA ALA A 153 -3.31 14.41 -1.84
C ALA A 153 -1.87 14.72 -1.40
N GLN A 154 -1.67 15.23 -0.18
CA GLN A 154 -0.33 15.48 0.37
C GLN A 154 0.53 14.21 0.41
N GLN A 155 -0.05 13.06 0.78
CA GLN A 155 0.66 11.78 0.77
C GLN A 155 1.11 11.38 -0.64
N LEU A 156 0.24 11.50 -1.64
CA LEU A 156 0.61 11.20 -3.02
C LEU A 156 1.72 12.13 -3.52
N PHE A 157 1.64 13.43 -3.22
CA PHE A 157 2.69 14.37 -3.60
C PHE A 157 4.02 14.10 -2.87
N ALA A 158 4.00 13.65 -1.62
CA ALA A 158 5.20 13.21 -0.91
C ALA A 158 5.80 11.98 -1.58
N MET A 159 4.99 10.98 -1.95
CA MET A 159 5.47 9.80 -2.68
C MET A 159 6.12 10.17 -4.00
N VAL A 160 5.53 11.09 -4.78
CA VAL A 160 6.13 11.57 -6.04
C VAL A 160 7.43 12.32 -5.80
N ARG A 161 7.49 13.17 -4.75
CA ARG A 161 8.69 13.95 -4.42
C ARG A 161 9.86 13.08 -3.98
N ASP A 162 9.56 12.04 -3.21
CA ASP A 162 10.54 11.16 -2.58
C ASP A 162 10.82 9.90 -3.44
N ASP A 163 10.34 9.89 -4.69
CA ASP A 163 10.48 8.80 -5.68
C ASP A 163 10.02 7.42 -5.15
N VAL A 164 8.94 7.42 -4.36
CA VAL A 164 8.37 6.20 -3.77
C VAL A 164 7.44 5.52 -4.77
N SER A 165 7.78 4.27 -5.12
CA SER A 165 6.99 3.47 -6.05
C SER A 165 5.57 3.17 -5.53
N LEU A 166 4.56 3.59 -6.31
CA LEU A 166 3.14 3.37 -5.99
C LEU A 166 2.73 1.88 -6.07
N THR A 167 3.52 1.03 -6.73
CA THR A 167 3.28 -0.42 -6.82
C THR A 167 3.97 -1.18 -5.69
N GLU A 168 5.15 -0.73 -5.27
CA GLU A 168 5.94 -1.39 -4.23
C GLU A 168 5.37 -1.19 -2.83
N VAL A 169 4.66 -0.08 -2.55
CA VAL A 169 3.99 0.13 -1.24
C VAL A 169 3.12 -1.06 -0.84
N LYS A 170 2.42 -1.71 -1.79
CA LYS A 170 1.64 -2.93 -1.50
C LYS A 170 2.53 -4.13 -1.21
N GLN A 171 3.63 -4.29 -1.94
CA GLN A 171 4.58 -5.38 -1.76
C GLN A 171 5.35 -5.24 -0.45
N GLU A 172 5.79 -4.03 -0.11
CA GLU A 172 6.44 -3.70 1.15
C GLU A 172 5.50 -3.93 2.33
N LYS A 173 4.26 -3.45 2.28
CA LYS A 173 3.26 -3.76 3.32
C LYS A 173 3.01 -5.26 3.45
N LYS A 174 3.01 -6.01 2.34
CA LYS A 174 2.87 -7.47 2.38
C LYS A 174 4.10 -8.14 3.00
N LYS A 175 5.30 -7.67 2.66
CA LYS A 175 6.58 -8.14 3.18
C LYS A 175 6.71 -7.85 4.68
N GLU A 176 6.31 -6.66 5.11
CA GLU A 176 6.28 -6.27 6.52
C GLU A 176 5.30 -7.12 7.31
N LYS A 177 4.05 -7.27 6.84
CA LYS A 177 3.07 -8.18 7.47
C LYS A 177 3.55 -9.64 7.52
N ALA A 178 4.23 -10.12 6.47
CA ALA A 178 4.80 -11.45 6.44
C ALA A 178 5.96 -11.59 7.44
N ALA A 179 6.81 -10.57 7.58
CA ALA A 179 7.88 -10.54 8.56
C ALA A 179 7.33 -10.49 9.99
N GLU A 180 6.31 -9.68 10.26
CA GLU A 180 5.60 -9.66 11.54
C GLU A 180 5.01 -11.04 11.89
N ALA A 181 4.29 -11.66 10.96
CA ALA A 181 3.74 -13.00 11.15
C ALA A 181 4.84 -14.06 11.36
N ALA A 182 6.00 -13.92 10.71
CA ALA A 182 7.14 -14.81 10.88
C ALA A 182 7.78 -14.69 12.27
N ARG A 183 7.76 -13.50 12.91
CA ARG A 183 8.33 -13.31 14.26
C ARG A 183 7.69 -14.19 15.33
N LEU A 184 6.41 -14.54 15.17
CA LEU A 184 5.68 -15.40 16.10
C LEU A 184 5.89 -16.91 15.83
N LYS A 185 6.54 -17.28 14.73
CA LYS A 185 6.77 -18.69 14.35
C LYS A 185 8.14 -19.16 14.84
N GLY A 186 8.20 -20.40 15.33
CA GLY A 186 9.45 -21.05 15.75
C GLY A 186 9.35 -21.69 17.13
N THR A 187 10.49 -22.17 17.63
CA THR A 187 10.62 -22.74 18.98
C THR A 187 10.35 -21.69 20.05
N LYS A 188 9.80 -22.12 21.19
CA LYS A 188 9.58 -21.28 22.36
C LYS A 188 10.41 -21.82 23.51
N ALA A 189 11.16 -20.94 24.17
CA ALA A 189 11.91 -21.32 25.37
C ALA A 189 10.96 -21.72 26.51
N PRO A 190 11.38 -22.53 27.49
CA PRO A 190 10.68 -22.66 28.76
C PRO A 190 10.45 -21.29 29.42
N ALA A 191 9.30 -21.08 30.09
CA ALA A 191 9.00 -19.80 30.74
C ALA A 191 10.10 -19.41 31.75
N SER A 192 10.64 -20.38 32.49
CA SER A 192 11.74 -20.21 33.43
C SER A 192 13.07 -19.74 32.83
N GLU A 193 13.20 -19.77 31.50
CA GLU A 193 14.39 -19.29 30.79
C GLU A 193 14.24 -17.87 30.24
N VAL A 194 13.01 -17.35 30.17
CA VAL A 194 12.71 -16.03 29.65
C VAL A 194 13.27 -14.94 30.56
N ARG A 195 14.23 -14.17 30.04
CA ARG A 195 14.79 -12.98 30.70
C ARG A 195 14.19 -11.73 30.09
N VAL A 196 13.51 -10.93 30.91
CA VAL A 196 12.85 -9.71 30.45
C VAL A 196 12.89 -8.62 31.51
N ARG A 197 13.20 -7.41 31.07
CA ARG A 197 13.14 -6.18 31.85
C ARG A 197 11.85 -5.47 31.50
N ILE A 198 11.07 -5.10 32.51
CA ILE A 198 9.72 -4.53 32.31
C ILE A 198 9.77 -3.04 32.62
N LEU A 199 9.46 -2.22 31.62
CA LEU A 199 9.38 -0.77 31.72
C LEU A 199 7.91 -0.31 31.62
N ASN A 200 7.56 0.69 32.41
CA ASN A 200 6.32 1.42 32.20
C ASN A 200 6.57 2.56 31.19
N GLY A 201 5.99 2.45 29.99
CA GLY A 201 6.12 3.41 28.91
C GLY A 201 4.78 3.98 28.47
N GLY A 202 3.87 4.29 29.39
CA GLY A 202 2.58 4.90 29.07
C GLY A 202 1.37 4.15 29.59
N ALA A 203 1.58 2.94 30.14
CA ALA A 203 0.59 2.24 30.94
C ALA A 203 0.36 2.94 32.30
N VAL A 204 -0.65 2.48 33.04
CA VAL A 204 -0.98 2.99 34.37
C VAL A 204 0.24 2.86 35.30
N ALA A 205 0.43 3.84 36.19
CA ALA A 205 1.52 3.78 37.15
C ALA A 205 1.43 2.52 38.01
N GLY A 206 2.54 1.77 38.11
CA GLY A 206 2.59 0.48 38.81
C GLY A 206 2.43 -0.75 37.92
N SER A 207 1.98 -0.62 36.66
CA SER A 207 1.77 -1.77 35.77
C SER A 207 3.02 -2.62 35.54
N ALA A 208 4.23 -2.03 35.57
CA ALA A 208 5.48 -2.80 35.46
C ALA A 208 5.69 -3.76 36.64
N GLN A 209 5.35 -3.33 37.86
CA GLN A 209 5.46 -4.18 39.05
C GLN A 209 4.36 -5.25 39.08
N GLU A 210 3.14 -4.88 38.69
CA GLU A 210 2.02 -5.82 38.58
C GLU A 210 2.33 -6.92 37.56
N THR A 211 2.81 -6.52 36.37
CA THR A 211 3.21 -7.45 35.31
C THR A 211 4.36 -8.35 35.76
N LEU A 212 5.34 -7.81 36.50
CA LEU A 212 6.42 -8.61 37.08
C LEU A 212 5.87 -9.71 37.98
N SER A 213 4.99 -9.35 38.93
CA SER A 213 4.40 -10.31 39.86
C SER A 213 3.58 -11.37 39.14
N TRP A 214 2.76 -10.99 38.16
CA TRP A 214 1.99 -11.92 37.35
C TRP A 214 2.89 -12.88 36.55
N LEU A 215 3.90 -12.36 35.86
CA LEU A 215 4.85 -13.15 35.06
C LEU A 215 5.60 -14.18 35.91
N GLN A 216 6.07 -13.79 37.10
CA GLN A 216 6.81 -14.70 37.98
C GLN A 216 5.93 -15.75 38.66
N VAL A 217 4.75 -15.34 39.14
CA VAL A 217 3.90 -16.17 40.02
C VAL A 217 2.95 -17.04 39.23
N GLN A 218 2.33 -16.53 38.17
CA GLN A 218 1.31 -17.24 37.40
C GLN A 218 1.89 -17.90 36.15
N GLU A 219 2.81 -17.22 35.46
CA GLU A 219 3.31 -17.67 34.14
C GLU A 219 4.69 -18.35 34.20
N GLY A 220 5.34 -18.37 35.37
CA GLY A 220 6.61 -19.06 35.57
C GLY A 220 7.84 -18.39 34.93
N VAL A 221 7.74 -17.12 34.55
CA VAL A 221 8.83 -16.30 34.00
C VAL A 221 9.69 -15.75 35.13
N THR A 222 10.45 -16.64 35.78
CA THR A 222 11.16 -16.33 37.03
C THR A 222 12.35 -15.39 36.88
N LYS A 223 12.84 -15.15 35.66
CA LYS A 223 14.00 -14.29 35.37
C LYS A 223 13.61 -12.90 34.84
N SER A 224 12.38 -12.46 35.08
CA SER A 224 11.95 -11.09 34.81
C SER A 224 12.36 -10.11 35.91
N GLU A 225 12.56 -8.84 35.57
CA GLU A 225 12.81 -7.75 36.52
C GLU A 225 11.97 -6.50 36.18
N ASN A 226 11.71 -5.69 37.20
CA ASN A 226 11.12 -4.36 37.02
C ASN A 226 12.25 -3.35 36.77
N ALA A 227 12.18 -2.66 35.63
CA ALA A 227 13.19 -1.70 35.20
C ALA A 227 12.72 -0.24 35.33
N GLY A 228 11.58 0.02 35.96
CA GLY A 228 11.07 1.37 36.21
C GLY A 228 10.30 1.95 35.03
N ASN A 229 10.49 3.24 34.76
CA ASN A 229 9.79 3.96 33.69
C ASN A 229 10.69 4.08 32.45
N ALA A 230 10.09 3.97 31.26
CA ALA A 230 10.78 4.25 30.01
C ALA A 230 11.07 5.75 29.86
N GLU A 231 12.13 6.10 29.10
CA GLU A 231 12.52 7.50 28.85
C GLU A 231 11.44 8.28 28.07
N GLN A 232 10.70 7.59 27.20
CA GLN A 232 9.63 8.15 26.39
C GLN A 232 8.39 7.28 26.45
N PRO A 233 7.18 7.88 26.54
CA PRO A 233 5.95 7.12 26.47
C PRO A 233 5.70 6.58 25.06
N LEU A 234 5.23 5.34 24.99
CA LEU A 234 4.79 4.62 23.81
C LEU A 234 3.27 4.51 23.77
N ALA A 235 2.71 4.68 22.57
CA ALA A 235 1.28 4.43 22.34
C ALA A 235 0.94 2.94 22.36
N LYS A 236 1.91 2.07 22.04
CA LYS A 236 1.72 0.61 21.95
C LYS A 236 2.78 -0.13 22.74
N THR A 237 2.41 -1.27 23.30
CA THR A 237 3.31 -2.17 24.04
C THR A 237 4.26 -2.85 23.08
N THR A 238 5.55 -2.86 23.40
CA THR A 238 6.60 -3.42 22.54
C THR A 238 7.54 -4.32 23.32
N LEU A 239 8.07 -5.33 22.65
CA LEU A 239 9.10 -6.22 23.16
C LEU A 239 10.34 -6.15 22.27
N GLU A 240 11.39 -5.52 22.75
CA GLU A 240 12.70 -5.47 22.07
C GLU A 240 13.60 -6.60 22.54
N TYR A 241 14.25 -7.30 21.61
CA TYR A 241 15.06 -8.49 21.90
C TYR A 241 16.24 -8.63 20.95
N GLY A 242 17.33 -9.21 21.45
CA GLY A 242 18.51 -9.53 20.66
C GLY A 242 18.35 -10.78 19.78
N PRO A 243 19.30 -11.04 18.87
CA PRO A 243 19.22 -12.14 17.91
C PRO A 243 19.09 -13.52 18.57
N ASP A 244 19.72 -13.72 19.72
CA ASP A 244 19.75 -15.00 20.45
C ASP A 244 18.57 -15.18 21.43
N GLU A 245 17.65 -14.21 21.49
CA GLU A 245 16.51 -14.23 22.43
C GLU A 245 15.17 -14.47 21.71
N ALA A 246 15.19 -14.85 20.43
CA ALA A 246 14.00 -14.96 19.61
C ALA A 246 12.99 -16.01 20.13
N ASP A 247 13.46 -17.10 20.73
CA ASP A 247 12.63 -18.14 21.34
C ASP A 247 12.00 -17.71 22.68
N GLN A 248 12.73 -16.93 23.48
CA GLN A 248 12.21 -16.28 24.68
C GLN A 248 11.17 -15.21 24.33
N ALA A 249 11.44 -14.40 23.29
CA ALA A 249 10.51 -13.39 22.80
C ALA A 249 9.19 -14.00 22.34
N ARG A 250 9.24 -15.14 21.63
CA ARG A 250 8.05 -15.90 21.24
C ARG A 250 7.29 -16.49 22.42
N ARG A 251 7.98 -16.97 23.45
CA ARG A 251 7.32 -17.44 24.68
C ARG A 251 6.59 -16.29 25.38
N LEU A 252 7.25 -15.15 25.55
CA LEU A 252 6.64 -13.99 26.20
C LEU A 252 5.47 -13.44 25.36
N ALA A 253 5.59 -13.46 24.03
CA ALA A 253 4.52 -13.07 23.12
C ALA A 253 3.27 -13.95 23.27
N GLU A 254 3.46 -15.26 23.46
CA GLU A 254 2.36 -16.20 23.72
C GLU A 254 1.68 -15.90 25.06
N ILE A 255 2.46 -15.72 26.12
CA ILE A 255 1.96 -15.43 27.48
C ILE A 255 1.16 -14.12 27.50
N MET A 256 1.68 -13.06 26.88
CA MET A 256 1.09 -11.72 26.91
C MET A 256 0.08 -11.45 25.78
N GLY A 257 -0.08 -12.38 24.84
CA GLY A 257 -0.87 -12.16 23.63
C GLY A 257 -0.32 -11.02 22.75
N LEU A 258 1.01 -10.92 22.58
CA LEU A 258 1.63 -9.90 21.73
C LEU A 258 1.51 -10.24 20.24
N SER A 259 1.20 -9.24 19.43
CA SER A 259 1.29 -9.37 17.97
C SER A 259 2.75 -9.39 17.48
N GLY A 260 2.99 -9.97 16.30
CA GLY A 260 4.31 -9.93 15.68
C GLY A 260 4.82 -8.51 15.36
N ALA A 261 3.92 -7.53 15.27
CA ALA A 261 4.26 -6.11 15.15
C ALA A 261 4.87 -5.53 16.44
N ALA A 262 4.49 -6.07 17.61
CA ALA A 262 5.01 -5.67 18.91
C ALA A 262 6.44 -6.20 19.17
N LEU A 263 6.83 -7.29 18.50
CA LEU A 263 8.18 -7.87 18.57
C LEU A 263 9.14 -7.04 17.72
N LYS A 264 10.13 -6.42 18.37
CA LYS A 264 11.15 -5.56 17.77
C LYS A 264 12.53 -6.24 17.85
N PRO A 265 13.03 -6.86 16.77
CA PRO A 265 14.41 -7.31 16.72
C PRO A 265 15.35 -6.11 16.87
N GLY A 266 16.29 -6.20 17.79
CA GLY A 266 17.18 -5.10 18.16
C GLY A 266 18.39 -5.61 18.92
N LYS A 267 18.73 -4.93 20.02
CA LYS A 267 19.81 -5.36 20.91
C LYS A 267 19.23 -5.72 22.27
N SER A 268 19.78 -6.78 22.88
CA SER A 268 19.54 -7.06 24.29
C SER A 268 20.19 -5.96 25.14
N VAL A 269 19.58 -5.67 26.29
CA VAL A 269 20.15 -4.76 27.28
C VAL A 269 20.65 -5.58 28.46
N THR A 270 21.80 -5.20 29.01
CA THR A 270 22.32 -5.82 30.23
C THR A 270 21.39 -5.51 31.40
N ASN A 271 20.86 -6.54 32.04
CA ASN A 271 20.00 -6.43 33.21
C ASN A 271 20.80 -6.09 34.48
N SER A 272 20.11 -5.95 35.61
CA SER A 272 20.74 -5.68 36.92
C SER A 272 21.76 -6.74 37.37
N GLN A 273 21.71 -7.95 36.77
CA GLN A 273 22.60 -9.08 37.06
C GLN A 273 23.79 -9.18 36.10
N GLY A 274 23.96 -8.24 35.17
CA GLY A 274 25.06 -8.27 34.21
C GLY A 274 24.84 -9.21 33.02
N VAL A 275 23.60 -9.68 32.79
CA VAL A 275 23.25 -10.65 31.75
C VAL A 275 22.34 -10.01 30.71
N PRO A 276 22.45 -10.37 29.41
CA PRO A 276 21.51 -9.92 28.38
C PRO A 276 20.06 -10.28 28.75
N ALA A 277 19.16 -9.31 28.58
CA ALA A 277 17.73 -9.48 28.71
C ALA A 277 16.97 -8.64 27.67
N MET A 278 15.79 -9.15 27.30
CA MET A 278 14.83 -8.44 26.47
C MET A 278 14.23 -7.25 27.23
N THR A 279 13.72 -6.26 26.51
CA THR A 279 13.04 -5.11 27.10
C THR A 279 11.57 -5.09 26.68
N LEU A 280 10.68 -5.29 27.65
CA LEU A 280 9.24 -5.12 27.50
C LEU A 280 8.86 -3.72 27.96
N THR A 281 8.33 -2.90 27.06
CA THR A 281 7.83 -1.56 27.39
C THR A 281 6.32 -1.54 27.27
N LEU A 282 5.63 -1.36 28.40
CA LEU A 282 4.16 -1.33 28.49
C LEU A 282 3.65 0.03 28.02
N GLY A 283 2.95 0.05 26.88
CA GLY A 283 2.41 1.25 26.27
C GLY A 283 1.03 1.63 26.79
N LYS A 284 0.44 2.70 26.22
CA LYS A 284 -0.92 3.16 26.56
C LYS A 284 -2.03 2.15 26.25
N ASP A 285 -1.76 1.17 25.40
CA ASP A 285 -2.66 0.07 25.03
C ASP A 285 -2.68 -1.07 26.06
N PHE A 286 -1.85 -1.00 27.10
CA PHE A 286 -1.81 -2.02 28.13
C PHE A 286 -2.97 -1.87 29.12
N GLU A 287 -3.83 -2.88 29.18
CA GLU A 287 -5.06 -2.86 30.00
C GLU A 287 -4.92 -3.59 31.35
N GLY A 288 -3.82 -4.34 31.56
CA GLY A 288 -3.56 -5.04 32.81
C GLY A 288 -2.75 -6.32 32.63
N ALA A 289 -2.16 -6.81 33.73
CA ALA A 289 -1.45 -8.09 33.70
C ALA A 289 -2.41 -9.25 33.44
N GLY A 290 -2.02 -10.19 32.56
CA GLY A 290 -2.89 -11.30 32.15
C GLY A 290 -3.98 -10.96 31.14
N VAL A 291 -4.12 -9.69 30.75
CA VAL A 291 -5.02 -9.29 29.65
C VAL A 291 -4.26 -9.39 28.32
N PRO A 292 -4.70 -10.23 27.36
CA PRO A 292 -4.05 -10.33 26.07
C PRO A 292 -4.07 -9.00 25.31
N LEU A 293 -2.93 -8.59 24.75
CA LEU A 293 -2.79 -7.37 23.94
C LEU A 293 -3.32 -7.51 22.50
N THR A 294 -3.84 -8.68 22.17
CA THR A 294 -4.48 -8.97 20.88
C THR A 294 -5.91 -9.42 21.10
N THR A 295 -6.80 -9.02 20.20
CA THR A 295 -8.20 -9.45 20.23
C THR A 295 -8.25 -10.98 20.07
N PRO A 296 -8.93 -11.72 20.97
CA PRO A 296 -9.06 -13.16 20.84
C PRO A 296 -9.71 -13.54 19.49
N GLU A 297 -9.05 -14.36 18.69
CA GLU A 297 -9.63 -14.90 17.44
C GLU A 297 -10.69 -15.98 17.71
N LYS A 298 -10.75 -16.50 18.93
CA LYS A 298 -11.70 -17.53 19.37
C LYS A 298 -12.45 -17.04 20.60
N VAL A 299 -13.76 -17.26 20.60
CA VAL A 299 -14.59 -17.03 21.78
C VAL A 299 -14.18 -18.04 22.87
N PRO A 300 -13.91 -17.61 24.11
CA PRO A 300 -13.50 -18.48 25.22
C PRO A 300 -14.43 -19.70 25.41
N GLU A 301 -13.87 -20.80 25.92
CA GLU A 301 -14.57 -22.09 26.04
C GLU A 301 -15.72 -22.07 27.06
N ASP A 302 -15.66 -21.15 28.03
CA ASP A 302 -16.62 -20.95 29.11
C ASP A 302 -17.76 -19.98 28.77
N VAL A 303 -17.70 -19.31 27.62
CA VAL A 303 -18.78 -18.43 27.17
C VAL A 303 -19.93 -19.27 26.63
N GLN A 304 -21.08 -19.23 27.32
CA GLN A 304 -22.33 -19.80 26.84
C GLN A 304 -22.74 -19.12 25.51
N LYS A 305 -22.94 -19.93 24.46
CA LYS A 305 -23.36 -19.47 23.14
C LYS A 305 -24.71 -20.10 22.84
N ALA A 306 -25.69 -19.26 22.49
CA ALA A 306 -26.92 -19.69 21.86
C ALA A 306 -26.97 -19.08 20.46
N THR A 307 -27.21 -19.89 19.43
CA THR A 307 -27.30 -19.44 18.04
C THR A 307 -28.75 -19.61 17.57
N ALA A 308 -29.29 -18.60 16.90
CA ALA A 308 -30.72 -18.53 16.55
C ALA A 308 -31.16 -19.59 15.50
N ASP A 309 -30.22 -20.32 14.92
CA ASP A 309 -30.45 -21.45 14.02
C ASP A 309 -30.80 -22.75 14.77
N LYS A 310 -30.73 -22.77 16.11
CA LYS A 310 -31.05 -23.95 16.94
C LYS A 310 -32.11 -23.60 17.98
N VAL A 311 -33.20 -24.38 18.00
CA VAL A 311 -34.19 -24.34 19.08
C VAL A 311 -33.64 -25.16 20.23
N GLU A 312 -33.08 -24.47 21.24
CA GLU A 312 -32.63 -25.10 22.47
C GLU A 312 -33.74 -25.06 23.53
N CYS A 313 -34.07 -26.21 24.10
CA CYS A 313 -35.01 -26.27 25.22
C CYS A 313 -34.33 -25.75 26.49
N ALA A 314 -35.01 -24.86 27.21
CA ALA A 314 -34.57 -24.41 28.53
C ALA A 314 -34.44 -25.60 29.48
N LYS A 315 -33.32 -25.69 30.20
CA LYS A 315 -33.10 -26.64 31.29
C LYS A 315 -33.31 -25.97 32.64
#